data_AF-A0A3B0UXU4-F1
#
_entry.id   AF-A0A3B0UXU4-F1
#
_cell.length_a   1.000
_cell.length_b   1.000
_cell.length_c   1.000
_cell.angle_alpha   90.00
_cell.angle_beta   90.00
_cell.angle_gamma   90.00
#
_symmetry.space_group_name_H-M   'P 1'
#
loop_
_entity.id
_entity.type
_entity.pdbx_description
1 polymer ?
#
loop_
_entity_poly.entity_id
_entity_poly.type
_entity_poly.pdbx_seq_one_letter_code
_entity_poly.pdbx_strand_id
1 'polypeptide(L)'
;MENQILVSLVKKYGSPLYVYDAKKITTQYNRITKAFSTVKNLKLNYAVKANSNINILKLFRKLNSGIDTVSIQEVQLGIKAGFSPKNI
;
A
#
# COMPACT_ATOMS: atom_id res chain seq x y z
N MET A 1 -8.53 14.98 0.70
CA MET A 1 -9.27 14.73 1.94
C MET A 1 -9.62 16.08 2.55
N GLU A 2 -10.87 16.29 2.90
CA GLU A 2 -11.37 17.58 3.41
C GLU A 2 -11.14 17.69 4.93
N ASN A 3 -10.86 18.91 5.42
CA ASN A 3 -10.56 19.14 6.83
C ASN A 3 -11.70 18.75 7.78
N GLN A 4 -12.95 18.95 7.36
CA GLN A 4 -14.12 18.58 8.17
C GLN A 4 -14.19 17.07 8.44
N ILE A 5 -13.82 16.25 7.45
CA ILE A 5 -13.72 14.79 7.59
C ILE A 5 -12.60 14.43 8.57
N LEU A 6 -11.44 15.09 8.47
CA LEU A 6 -10.32 14.82 9.39
C LEU A 6 -10.69 15.12 10.85
N VAL A 7 -11.35 16.25 11.09
CA VAL A 7 -11.82 16.62 12.44
C VAL A 7 -12.86 15.62 12.96
N SER A 8 -13.79 15.16 12.12
CA SER A 8 -14.80 14.18 12.54
C SER A 8 -14.19 12.82 12.86
N LEU A 9 -13.16 12.39 12.12
CA LEU A 9 -12.41 11.17 12.42
C LEU A 9 -11.68 11.26 13.75
N VAL A 10 -11.06 12.40 14.08
CA VAL A 10 -10.42 12.60 15.40
C VAL A 10 -11.47 12.55 16.53
N LYS A 11 -12.64 13.17 16.36
CA LYS A 11 -13.73 13.06 17.34
C LYS A 11 -14.19 11.61 17.55
N LYS A 12 -14.17 10.80 16.49
CA LYS A 12 -14.62 9.40 16.53
C LYS A 12 -13.57 8.43 17.06
N TYR A 13 -12.30 8.61 16.71
CA TYR A 13 -11.22 7.65 16.94
C TYR A 13 -10.13 8.13 17.92
N GLY A 14 -10.20 9.39 18.37
CA GLY A 14 -9.21 10.02 19.25
C GLY A 14 -8.00 10.59 18.51
N SER A 15 -7.08 11.19 19.27
CA SER A 15 -5.80 11.74 18.78
C SER A 15 -4.63 11.25 19.64
N PRO A 16 -3.43 11.03 19.07
CA PRO A 16 -3.05 11.22 17.67
C PRO A 16 -3.63 10.15 16.72
N LEU A 17 -3.99 10.55 15.50
CA LEU A 17 -4.62 9.67 14.50
C LEU A 17 -3.90 9.74 13.16
N TYR A 18 -3.47 8.60 12.64
CA TYR A 18 -3.02 8.45 11.26
C TYR A 18 -4.19 8.17 10.33
N VAL A 19 -4.29 8.91 9.23
CA VAL A 19 -5.30 8.69 8.19
C VAL A 19 -4.62 8.55 6.83
N TYR A 20 -4.89 7.44 6.14
CA TYR A 20 -4.32 7.13 4.83
C TYR A 20 -5.38 7.26 3.73
N ASP A 21 -5.04 7.96 2.64
CA ASP A 21 -5.92 8.13 1.48
C ASP A 21 -5.61 7.06 0.41
N ALA A 22 -6.47 6.03 0.33
CA ALA A 22 -6.30 4.95 -0.64
C ALA A 22 -6.31 5.45 -2.10
N LYS A 23 -7.13 6.46 -2.43
CA LYS A 23 -7.20 7.03 -3.79
C LYS A 23 -5.88 7.69 -4.17
N LYS A 24 -5.23 8.39 -3.23
CA LYS A 24 -3.88 8.94 -3.46
C LYS A 24 -2.87 7.84 -3.70
N ILE A 25 -2.84 6.78 -2.88
CA ILE A 25 -1.91 5.65 -3.06
C ILE A 25 -2.08 5.03 -4.46
N THR A 26 -3.32 4.71 -4.86
CA THR A 26 -3.63 4.18 -6.19
C THR A 26 -3.21 5.12 -7.32
N THR A 27 -3.44 6.43 -7.17
CA THR A 27 -3.04 7.43 -8.16
C THR A 27 -1.52 7.45 -8.35
N GLN A 28 -0.75 7.40 -7.25
CA GLN A 28 0.71 7.38 -7.31
C GLN A 28 1.24 6.09 -7.93
N TYR A 29 0.67 4.93 -7.57
CA TYR A 29 1.01 3.65 -8.20
C TYR A 29 0.78 3.71 -9.71
N ASN A 30 -0.41 4.13 -10.16
CA ASN A 30 -0.73 4.23 -11.58
C ASN A 30 0.15 5.23 -12.31
N ARG A 31 0.56 6.34 -11.66
CA ARG A 31 1.50 7.31 -12.24
C ARG A 31 2.84 6.65 -12.55
N ILE A 32 3.39 5.86 -11.62
CA ILE A 32 4.65 5.14 -11.83
C ILE A 32 4.48 4.09 -12.93
N THR A 33 3.44 3.26 -12.86
CA THR A 33 3.16 2.24 -13.88
C THR A 33 3.06 2.86 -15.29
N LYS A 34 2.39 4.02 -15.42
CA LYS A 34 2.25 4.74 -16.70
C LYS A 34 3.60 5.27 -17.22
N ALA A 35 4.49 5.71 -16.34
CA ALA A 35 5.81 6.20 -16.75
C ALA A 35 6.68 5.10 -17.40
N PHE A 36 6.42 3.84 -17.09
CA PHE A 36 7.10 2.68 -17.66
C PHE A 36 6.24 1.95 -18.72
N SER A 37 5.29 2.62 -19.36
CA SER A 37 4.34 2.00 -20.31
C SER A 37 5.01 1.33 -21.53
N THR A 38 6.24 1.72 -21.87
CA THR A 38 7.02 1.13 -22.98
C THR A 38 7.77 -0.14 -22.57
N VAL A 39 7.82 -0.46 -21.27
CA VAL A 39 8.48 -1.67 -20.76
C VAL A 39 7.54 -2.86 -20.90
N LYS A 40 7.94 -3.84 -21.72
CA LYS A 40 7.12 -5.02 -22.04
C LYS A 40 6.72 -5.84 -20.79
N ASN A 41 7.63 -5.99 -19.83
CA ASN A 41 7.44 -6.79 -18.63
C ASN A 41 7.81 -5.96 -17.40
N LEU A 42 6.86 -5.21 -16.86
CA LEU A 42 7.04 -4.42 -15.64
C LEU A 42 6.34 -5.09 -14.46
N LYS A 43 7.06 -5.23 -13.35
CA LYS A 43 6.48 -5.57 -12.05
C LYS A 43 6.98 -4.59 -11.00
N LEU A 44 6.07 -3.86 -10.37
CA LEU A 44 6.39 -2.99 -9.26
C LEU A 44 6.27 -3.78 -7.95
N ASN A 45 7.29 -3.69 -7.11
CA ASN A 45 7.30 -4.30 -5.78
C ASN A 45 7.31 -3.17 -4.73
N TYR A 46 6.30 -3.13 -3.88
CA TYR A 46 6.20 -2.14 -2.82
C TYR A 46 7.11 -2.50 -1.64
N ALA A 47 8.01 -1.60 -1.26
CA ALA A 47 8.90 -1.78 -0.11
C ALA A 47 8.10 -1.75 1.21
N VAL A 48 7.90 -2.91 1.84
CA VAL A 48 7.03 -3.06 3.04
C VAL A 48 7.51 -2.22 4.21
N LYS A 49 8.83 -2.11 4.38
CA LYS A 49 9.49 -1.27 5.40
C LYS A 49 9.01 0.19 5.44
N ALA A 50 8.50 0.71 4.32
CA ALA A 50 7.98 2.08 4.24
C ALA A 50 6.64 2.25 4.99
N ASN A 51 5.78 1.24 4.94
CA ASN A 51 4.55 1.16 5.74
C ASN A 51 3.98 -0.26 5.65
N SER A 52 4.07 -1.00 6.75
CA SER A 52 3.67 -2.41 6.85
C SER A 52 2.20 -2.60 7.23
N ASN A 53 1.38 -1.54 7.26
CA ASN A 53 -0.04 -1.67 7.57
C ASN A 53 -0.72 -2.68 6.63
N ILE A 54 -1.31 -3.74 7.19
CA ILE A 54 -1.88 -4.86 6.41
C ILE A 54 -2.96 -4.42 5.40
N ASN A 55 -3.71 -3.35 5.67
CA ASN A 55 -4.72 -2.86 4.75
C ASN A 55 -4.08 -2.10 3.56
N ILE A 56 -2.94 -1.44 3.77
CA ILE A 56 -2.14 -0.86 2.69
C ILE A 56 -1.53 -1.97 1.83
N LEU A 57 -1.00 -3.04 2.43
CA LEU A 57 -0.51 -4.19 1.68
C LEU A 57 -1.63 -4.85 0.86
N LYS A 58 -2.83 -5.03 1.43
CA LYS A 58 -4.01 -5.52 0.70
C LYS A 58 -4.39 -4.60 -0.46
N LEU A 59 -4.21 -3.29 -0.33
CA LEU A 59 -4.43 -2.34 -1.43
C LEU A 59 -3.42 -2.56 -2.55
N PHE A 60 -2.12 -2.65 -2.25
CA PHE A 60 -1.08 -2.95 -3.24
C PHE A 60 -1.32 -4.29 -3.94
N ARG A 61 -1.77 -5.32 -3.20
CA ARG A 61 -2.17 -6.60 -3.80
C ARG A 61 -3.29 -6.44 -4.83
N LYS A 62 -4.33 -5.66 -4.49
CA LYS A 62 -5.44 -5.36 -5.43
C LYS A 62 -4.98 -4.58 -6.66
N LEU A 63 -3.90 -3.82 -6.55
CA LEU A 63 -3.26 -3.10 -7.66
C LEU A 63 -2.32 -3.99 -8.50
N ASN A 64 -2.28 -5.30 -8.22
CA ASN A 64 -1.37 -6.27 -8.86
C ASN A 64 0.13 -5.96 -8.66
N SER A 65 0.46 -5.22 -7.59
CA SER A 65 1.85 -5.05 -7.15
C SER A 65 2.37 -6.35 -6.54
N GLY A 66 3.69 -6.57 -6.59
CA GLY A 66 4.38 -7.41 -5.60
C GLY A 66 4.76 -6.60 -4.37
N ILE A 67 5.51 -7.20 -3.46
CA ILE A 67 6.12 -6.52 -2.32
C ILE A 67 7.62 -6.83 -2.24
N ASP A 68 8.39 -5.92 -1.65
CA ASP A 68 9.81 -6.09 -1.32
C ASP A 68 9.93 -6.10 0.21
N THR A 69 10.51 -7.16 0.76
CA THR A 69 10.56 -7.42 2.20
C THR A 69 11.99 -7.59 2.68
N VAL A 70 12.27 -7.15 3.91
CA VAL A 70 13.61 -7.19 4.53
C VAL A 70 13.65 -7.94 5.86
N SER A 71 12.54 -8.55 6.27
CA SER A 71 12.48 -9.43 7.43
C SER A 71 11.49 -10.56 7.24
N ILE A 72 11.68 -11.65 7.99
CA ILE A 72 10.74 -12.77 7.98
C ILE A 72 9.33 -12.35 8.43
N GLN A 73 9.21 -11.38 9.32
CA GLN A 73 7.92 -10.84 9.78
C GLN A 73 7.19 -10.09 8.66
N GLU A 74 7.91 -9.36 7.81
CA GLU A 74 7.32 -8.73 6.63
C GLU A 74 6.86 -9.75 5.59
N VAL A 75 7.62 -10.84 5.39
CA VAL A 75 7.20 -11.97 4.54
C VAL A 75 5.90 -12.59 5.07
N GLN A 76 5.86 -12.92 6.37
CA GLN A 76 4.67 -13.46 7.03
C GLN A 76 3.46 -12.53 6.91
N LEU A 77 3.69 -11.22 7.06
CA LEU A 77 2.64 -10.22 6.93
C LEU A 77 2.14 -10.09 5.50
N GLY A 78 3.02 -10.19 4.50
CA GLY A 78 2.68 -10.27 3.08
C GLY A 78 1.80 -11.47 2.76
N ILE A 79 2.15 -12.66 3.25
CA ILE A 79 1.33 -13.87 3.12
C ILE A 79 -0.05 -13.64 3.75
N LYS A 80 -0.10 -13.08 4.97
CA LYS A 80 -1.37 -12.75 5.67
C LYS A 80 -2.20 -11.68 4.93
N ALA A 81 -1.58 -10.77 4.19
CA ALA A 81 -2.25 -9.80 3.33
C ALA A 81 -2.77 -10.43 2.02
N GLY A 82 -2.44 -11.70 1.75
CA GLY A 82 -2.92 -12.51 0.63
C GLY A 82 -1.98 -12.55 -0.57
N PHE A 83 -0.72 -12.10 -0.45
CA PHE A 83 0.25 -12.23 -1.53
C PHE A 83 0.66 -13.70 -1.69
N SER A 84 0.78 -14.16 -2.93
CA SER A 84 1.42 -15.45 -3.22
C SER A 84 2.92 -15.34 -2.95
N PRO A 85 3.60 -16.37 -2.41
CA PRO A 85 5.05 -16.33 -2.14
C PRO A 85 5.90 -15.90 -3.35
N LYS A 86 5.49 -16.20 -4.58
CA LYS A 86 6.16 -15.74 -5.82
C LYS A 86 6.09 -14.23 -6.09
N ASN A 87 5.30 -13.51 -5.29
CA ASN A 87 5.07 -12.06 -5.40
C ASN A 87 5.59 -11.29 -4.17
N ILE A 88 6.39 -11.95 -3.33
CA ILE A 88 7.04 -11.41 -2.14
C ILE A 88 8.56 -11.40 -2.37
#